data_AF-X1A1P0-F1
#
_entry.id   AF-X1A1P0-F1
#
_cell.length_a   1.000
_cell.length_b   1.000
_cell.length_c   1.000
_cell.angle_alpha   90.00
_cell.angle_beta   90.00
_cell.angle_gamma   90.00
#
_symmetry.space_group_name_H-M   'P 1'
#
loop_
_entity.id
_entity.type
_entity.pdbx_description
1 polymer ?
#
loop_
_entity_poly.entity_id
_entity_poly.type
_entity_poly.pdbx_seq_one_letter_code
_entity_poly.pdbx_strand_id
1 'polypeptide(L)' 'AKKYGHSFNEEIKLLFVHGMLHLLGYDDESESDREVMRSKEKDYINK' A
#
# COMPACT_ATOMS: atom_id res chain seq x y z
N ALA A 1 -0.18 -0.15 -14.18
CA ALA A 1 0.02 0.83 -15.25
C ALA A 1 -1.21 1.20 -16.09
N LYS A 2 -2.14 0.30 -16.48
CA LYS A 2 -3.34 0.68 -17.26
C LYS A 2 -4.66 0.03 -16.83
N LYS A 3 -4.78 -0.39 -15.56
CA LYS A 3 -5.98 -1.10 -15.07
C LYS A 3 -6.69 -0.46 -13.88
N TYR A 4 -6.11 0.57 -13.27
CA TYR A 4 -6.81 1.44 -12.33
C TYR A 4 -6.37 2.88 -12.63
N GLY A 5 -7.27 3.86 -12.57
CA GLY A 5 -7.06 5.25 -12.99
C GLY A 5 -6.07 6.06 -12.14
N HIS A 6 -5.04 5.41 -11.59
CA HIS A 6 -3.95 6.04 -10.88
C HIS A 6 -2.90 6.54 -11.87
N SER A 7 -2.40 7.75 -11.62
CA SER A 7 -1.20 8.26 -12.27
C SER A 7 0.00 7.37 -11.93
N PHE A 8 1.01 7.37 -12.81
CA PHE A 8 2.27 6.64 -12.57
C PHE A 8 2.88 6.94 -11.19
N ASN A 9 2.83 8.20 -10.77
CA ASN A 9 3.35 8.63 -9.48
C ASN A 9 2.56 8.06 -8.29
N GLU A 10 1.26 7.84 -8.42
CA GLU A 10 0.45 7.20 -7.38
C GLU A 10 0.75 5.71 -7.24
N GLU A 11 0.96 5.00 -8.36
CA GLU A 11 1.41 3.59 -8.31
C GLU A 11 2.78 3.49 -7.63
N ILE A 12 3.71 4.39 -7.93
CA ILE A 12 5.05 4.41 -7.28
C ILE A 12 4.95 4.72 -5.79
N LYS A 13 4.14 5.72 -5.38
CA LYS A 13 3.93 6.03 -3.96
C LYS A 13 3.35 4.84 -3.21
N LEU A 14 2.34 4.17 -3.79
CA LEU A 14 1.71 3.00 -3.20
C LEU A 14 2.73 1.86 -3.03
N LEU A 15 3.46 1.51 -4.08
CA LEU A 15 4.46 0.44 -4.03
C LEU A 15 5.60 0.75 -3.05
N PHE A 16 6.01 2.01 -2.96
CA PHE A 16 7.03 2.45 -2.01
C PHE A 16 6.55 2.27 -0.57
N VAL A 17 5.37 2.78 -0.23
CA VAL A 17 4.77 2.63 1.11
C VAL A 17 4.53 1.15 1.43
N HIS A 18 3.99 0.39 0.49
CA HIS A 18 3.75 -1.04 0.62
C HIS A 18 5.05 -1.82 0.94
N GLY A 19 6.11 -1.56 0.18
CA GLY A 19 7.43 -2.15 0.46
C GLY A 19 7.98 -1.75 1.83
N MET A 20 7.82 -0.48 2.24
CA MET A 20 8.22 -0.05 3.58
C MET A 20 7.43 -0.76 4.68
N LEU A 21 6.13 -0.98 4.50
CA LEU A 21 5.29 -1.69 5.46
C LEU A 21 5.74 -3.14 5.62
N HIS A 22 6.08 -3.84 4.54
CA HIS A 22 6.68 -5.17 4.64
C HIS A 22 8.00 -5.18 5.42
N LEU A 23 8.87 -4.18 5.20
CA LEU A 23 10.13 -4.06 5.97
C LEU A 23 9.88 -3.78 7.46
N LEU A 24 8.74 -3.20 7.81
CA LEU A 24 8.31 -2.95 9.20
C LEU A 24 7.59 -4.16 9.82
N GLY A 25 7.44 -5.26 9.08
CA GLY A 25 6.82 -6.50 9.56
C GLY A 25 5.30 -6.56 9.37
N TYR A 26 4.71 -5.67 8.56
CA TYR A 26 3.33 -5.84 8.11
C TYR A 26 3.28 -6.85 6.98
N ASP A 27 2.28 -7.72 7.01
CA ASP A 27 2.06 -8.73 5.98
C ASP A 27 0.65 -8.59 5.36
N ASP A 28 0.38 -9.33 4.30
CA ASP A 28 -0.89 -9.35 3.59
C ASP A 28 -1.33 -10.77 3.18
N GLU A 29 -0.88 -11.78 3.92
CA GLU A 29 -1.27 -13.18 3.70
C GLU A 29 -2.74 -13.46 4.08
N SER A 30 -3.21 -12.93 5.22
CA SER A 30 -4.60 -13.10 5.68
C SER A 30 -5.49 -11.91 5.31
N GLU A 31 -6.81 -12.12 5.32
CA GLU A 31 -7.78 -11.04 5.08
C GLU A 31 -7.66 -9.93 6.13
N SER A 32 -7.45 -10.28 7.40
CA SER A 32 -7.22 -9.31 8.49
C SER A 32 -5.92 -8.53 8.31
N ASP A 33 -4.84 -9.19 7.88
CA ASP A 33 -3.55 -8.51 7.67
C ASP A 33 -3.63 -7.57 6.46
N ARG A 34 -4.31 -7.99 5.39
CA ARG A 34 -4.63 -7.12 4.25
C ARG A 34 -5.39 -5.88 4.65
N GLU A 35 -6.41 -6.00 5.51
CA GLU A 35 -7.17 -4.84 5.98
C GLU A 35 -6.29 -3.85 6.75
N VAL A 36 -5.43 -4.36 7.63
CA VAL A 36 -4.46 -3.54 8.38
C VAL A 36 -3.48 -2.86 7.42
N MET A 37 -2.90 -3.61 6.48
CA MET A 37 -1.97 -3.09 5.49
C MET A 37 -2.61 -2.00 4.63
N ARG A 38 -3.83 -2.24 4.14
CA ARG A 38 -4.61 -1.26 3.35
C ARG A 38 -4.95 0.00 4.13
N SER A 39 -5.26 -0.12 5.42
CA SER A 39 -5.46 1.04 6.28
C SER A 39 -4.17 1.86 6.39
N LYS A 40 -3.04 1.21 6.63
CA LYS A 40 -1.74 1.88 6.74
C LYS A 40 -1.31 2.56 5.43
N GLU A 41 -1.46 1.87 4.30
CA GLU A 41 -1.19 2.46 2.97
C GLU A 41 -1.98 3.76 2.77
N LYS A 42 -3.27 3.77 3.10
CA LYS A 42 -4.13 4.97 3.02
C LYS A 42 -3.67 6.07 3.98
N ASP A 43 -3.32 5.72 5.21
CA ASP A 43 -2.88 6.68 6.23
C ASP A 43 -1.60 7.42 5.81
N TYR A 44 -0.67 6.74 5.14
CA TYR A 44 0.58 7.36 4.68
C TYR A 44 0.46 8.09 3.34
N ILE A 45 -0.46 7.68 2.46
CA ILE A 45 -0.64 8.31 1.15
C ILE A 45 -1.53 9.56 1.21
N ASN A 46 -2.52 9.59 2.11
CA ASN A 46 -3.45 10.72 2.27
C ASN A 46 -2.95 11.81 3.23
N LYS A 47 -1.70 11.72 3.67
CA LYS A 47 -1.05 12.68 4.56
C LYS A 47 -0.12 13.60 3.79
#